data_AF-A0A925G3Q4-F1
#
_entry.id   AF-A0A925G3Q4-F1
#
_cell.length_a   1.000
_cell.length_b   1.000
_cell.length_c   1.000
_cell.angle_alpha   90.00
_cell.angle_beta   90.00
_cell.angle_gamma   90.00
#
_symmetry.space_group_name_H-M   'P 1'
#
loop_
_entity.id
_entity.type
_entity.pdbx_description
1 polymer ?
#
loop_
_entity_poly.entity_id
_entity_poly.type
_entity_poly.pdbx_seq_one_letter_code
_entity_poly.pdbx_strand_id
1 'polypeptide(L)'
;MIKNKLNQPFTINLSLSIVAMFISLSMYGQVPAVKAPDTVQRSPRILPGKGLEQHDFFYAGENPGNLSMHIVEKGKVTWSYTHPGKGEISDAILLSNGDILFAHQFGVTKISRDKKVLWNYDAPARTEIHTAQAIGTDRVLFVQNGSPAKVIVINIKTGKTEKEFEIPVAKPDAVHGQFRRARLTEAGTLLVSHMDLGKVAEYNSEGKEIWSTAVPLLWSAIPLKNGNILISSEKKSVAEINRKGDTIWRWTSADLPGYTITDVQVPLRLNNGNTIINNWAGKGNGTHVQFVEVDKNKKIVWALRSWEAPAELGRSTTIQVLDKKSIPENVKFGSVF
;
A
#
# COMPACT_ATOMS: atom_id res chain seq x y z
N MET A 1 83.61 16.19 24.67
CA MET A 1 84.25 16.76 25.88
C MET A 1 84.63 18.20 25.56
N ILE A 2 84.36 19.15 26.48
CA ILE A 2 84.78 20.58 26.49
C ILE A 2 83.96 21.50 25.54
N LYS A 3 82.96 22.27 26.00
CA LYS A 3 82.89 23.52 26.82
C LYS A 3 83.38 24.83 26.14
N ASN A 4 82.40 25.73 25.95
CA ASN A 4 82.39 27.20 26.12
C ASN A 4 83.26 28.14 25.24
N LYS A 5 82.61 29.13 24.60
CA LYS A 5 82.58 30.58 24.97
C LYS A 5 81.81 31.39 23.90
N LEU A 6 80.70 32.03 24.27
CA LEU A 6 80.54 33.49 24.52
C LEU A 6 80.77 34.39 23.29
N ASN A 7 79.68 35.00 22.80
CA ASN A 7 79.59 36.43 22.50
C ASN A 7 78.12 36.88 22.51
N GLN A 8 77.82 37.87 23.36
CA GLN A 8 76.63 38.74 23.38
C GLN A 8 77.06 40.13 22.83
N PRO A 9 76.18 41.14 22.64
CA PRO A 9 74.72 41.16 22.44
C PRO A 9 74.29 41.99 21.22
N PHE A 10 73.01 41.96 20.84
CA PHE A 10 72.30 43.19 20.49
C PHE A 10 70.86 43.09 20.96
N THR A 11 70.52 43.96 21.90
CA THR A 11 69.19 44.22 22.47
C THR A 11 68.37 45.07 21.51
N ILE A 12 67.15 44.65 21.18
CA ILE A 12 66.01 45.56 21.01
C ILE A 12 64.77 44.93 21.67
N ASN A 13 64.14 45.74 22.50
CA ASN A 13 63.00 45.45 23.35
C ASN A 13 61.66 45.40 22.60
N LEU A 14 60.79 44.56 23.14
CA LEU A 14 59.32 44.63 23.27
C LEU A 14 58.45 44.99 22.05
N SER A 15 57.58 44.05 21.68
CA SER A 15 56.15 44.21 21.97
C SER A 15 55.44 42.86 22.05
N LEU A 16 54.75 42.64 23.17
CA LEU A 16 53.84 41.53 23.40
C LEU A 16 52.62 41.66 22.47
N SER A 17 52.25 40.59 21.79
CA SER A 17 50.87 40.39 21.35
C SER A 17 50.53 38.91 21.48
N ILE A 18 49.74 38.64 22.52
CA ILE A 18 49.18 37.34 22.88
C ILE A 18 48.15 36.98 21.79
N VAL A 19 48.43 35.96 20.98
CA VAL A 19 47.43 35.35 20.11
C VAL A 19 46.75 34.24 20.92
N ALA A 20 45.53 34.52 21.38
CA ALA A 20 44.66 33.55 22.02
C ALA A 20 44.13 32.55 20.97
N MET A 21 44.52 31.29 21.12
CA MET A 21 44.06 30.18 20.28
C MET A 21 42.72 29.67 20.85
N PHE A 22 41.60 30.06 20.24
CA PHE A 22 40.28 29.53 20.59
C PHE A 22 40.12 28.10 20.04
N ILE A 23 40.12 27.10 20.93
CA ILE A 23 39.66 25.74 20.64
C ILE A 23 38.13 25.75 20.74
N SER A 24 37.44 25.71 19.61
CA SER A 24 35.98 25.50 19.59
C SER A 24 35.66 24.00 19.61
N LEU A 25 35.42 23.45 20.80
CA LEU A 25 34.67 22.19 20.94
C LEU A 25 33.19 22.48 20.62
N SER A 26 32.70 22.01 19.47
CA SER A 26 31.27 22.00 19.17
C SER A 26 30.73 20.57 19.23
N MET A 27 30.52 20.06 20.45
CA MET A 27 29.61 18.94 20.67
C MET A 27 28.20 19.50 20.85
N TYR A 28 27.51 19.78 19.75
CA TYR A 28 26.05 19.91 19.78
C TYR A 28 25.46 18.55 19.45
N GLY A 29 25.09 17.81 20.50
CA GLY A 29 24.09 16.76 20.36
C GLY A 29 22.79 17.41 19.88
N GLN A 30 22.33 17.04 18.69
CA GLN A 30 21.01 17.41 18.22
C GLN A 30 19.98 16.75 19.13
N VAL A 31 19.41 17.53 20.06
CA VAL A 31 18.15 17.16 20.71
C VAL A 31 17.11 17.09 19.60
N PRO A 32 16.41 15.96 19.39
CA PRO A 32 15.37 15.90 18.37
C PRO A 32 14.29 16.92 18.72
N ALA A 33 14.03 17.84 17.79
CA ALA A 33 12.98 18.83 17.94
C ALA A 33 11.63 18.11 18.13
N VAL A 34 11.01 18.32 19.30
CA VAL A 34 9.63 17.89 19.54
C VAL A 34 8.74 18.68 18.58
N LYS A 35 8.20 18.01 17.55
CA LYS A 35 7.23 18.63 16.64
C LYS A 35 6.02 19.11 17.45
N ALA A 36 5.62 20.36 17.24
CA ALA A 36 4.38 20.89 17.80
C ALA A 36 3.19 19.99 17.41
N PRO A 37 2.19 19.80 18.29
CA PRO A 37 1.05 18.94 18.01
C PRO A 37 0.27 19.44 16.78
N ASP A 38 -0.10 18.52 15.88
CA ASP A 38 -0.92 18.84 14.70
C ASP A 38 -2.34 19.20 15.13
N THR A 39 -2.74 20.46 14.99
CA THR A 39 -4.07 20.95 15.38
C THR A 39 -5.06 21.02 14.21
N VAL A 40 -4.62 20.71 12.99
CA VAL A 40 -5.45 20.86 11.79
C VAL A 40 -6.52 19.77 11.75
N GLN A 41 -7.79 20.15 11.73
CA GLN A 41 -8.90 19.22 11.54
C GLN A 41 -8.92 18.70 10.08
N ARG A 42 -8.89 17.38 9.91
CA ARG A 42 -8.74 16.72 8.59
C ARG A 42 -10.04 16.12 8.05
N SER A 43 -11.11 16.09 8.84
CA SER A 43 -12.47 15.69 8.42
C SER A 43 -13.50 16.32 9.36
N PRO A 44 -14.79 16.42 8.99
CA PRO A 44 -15.83 16.91 9.90
C PRO A 44 -15.89 16.14 11.22
N ARG A 45 -16.33 16.79 12.30
CA ARG A 45 -16.48 16.12 13.61
C ARG A 45 -17.54 15.03 13.56
N ILE A 46 -18.68 15.32 12.94
CA ILE A 46 -19.78 14.37 12.69
C ILE A 46 -19.61 13.86 11.26
N LEU A 47 -19.53 12.54 11.10
CA LEU A 47 -19.34 11.87 9.81
C LEU A 47 -20.67 11.30 9.30
N PRO A 48 -20.90 11.26 7.97
CA PRO A 48 -22.07 10.62 7.39
C PRO A 48 -22.02 9.09 7.50
N GLY A 49 -23.17 8.45 7.30
CA GLY A 49 -23.35 7.00 7.39
C GLY A 49 -23.46 6.51 8.82
N LYS A 50 -23.36 5.19 9.01
CA LYS A 50 -23.57 4.52 10.31
C LYS A 50 -22.27 4.06 10.97
N GLY A 51 -21.15 4.74 10.69
CA GLY A 51 -19.84 4.36 11.23
C GLY A 51 -19.49 2.90 10.90
N LEU A 52 -19.10 2.11 11.90
CA LEU A 52 -18.76 0.70 11.72
C LEU A 52 -19.98 -0.19 11.37
N GLU A 53 -21.21 0.28 11.61
CA GLU A 53 -22.44 -0.48 11.32
C GLU A 53 -22.94 -0.30 9.89
N GLN A 54 -22.26 0.52 9.08
CA GLN A 54 -22.70 0.79 7.70
C GLN A 54 -22.65 -0.47 6.83
N HIS A 55 -21.58 -1.25 6.98
CA HIS A 55 -21.29 -2.46 6.22
C HIS A 55 -20.62 -3.48 7.13
N ASP A 56 -20.82 -4.76 6.86
CA ASP A 56 -19.88 -5.79 7.32
C ASP A 56 -18.67 -5.76 6.38
N PHE A 57 -17.45 -5.83 6.89
CA PHE A 57 -16.26 -5.75 6.04
C PHE A 57 -15.02 -6.44 6.61
N PHE A 58 -14.18 -6.94 5.71
CA PHE A 58 -12.79 -7.27 5.99
C PHE A 58 -11.91 -6.06 5.63
N TYR A 59 -10.92 -5.78 6.45
CA TYR A 59 -10.08 -4.60 6.37
C TYR A 59 -8.61 -4.97 6.62
N ALA A 60 -7.70 -4.36 5.87
CA ALA A 60 -6.28 -4.50 6.10
C ALA A 60 -5.54 -3.18 5.90
N GLY A 61 -4.46 -2.99 6.66
CA GLY A 61 -3.51 -1.93 6.41
C GLY A 61 -2.30 -1.97 7.33
N GLU A 62 -1.34 -1.12 7.01
CA GLU A 62 -0.07 -1.00 7.70
C GLU A 62 0.03 0.30 8.50
N ASN A 63 0.34 0.16 9.78
CA ASN A 63 0.93 1.22 10.60
C ASN A 63 2.43 0.94 10.76
N PRO A 64 3.25 1.96 11.07
CA PRO A 64 4.64 1.72 11.47
C PRO A 64 4.74 0.66 12.59
N GLY A 65 5.32 -0.49 12.27
CA GLY A 65 5.49 -1.62 13.20
C GLY A 65 4.23 -2.44 13.50
N ASN A 66 3.10 -2.21 12.82
CA ASN A 66 1.87 -2.98 13.03
C ASN A 66 1.13 -3.22 11.70
N LEU A 67 1.11 -4.48 11.29
CA LEU A 67 0.48 -4.96 10.07
C LEU A 67 -0.83 -5.65 10.43
N SER A 68 -1.93 -4.87 10.49
CA SER A 68 -3.18 -5.33 11.07
C SER A 68 -4.25 -5.62 10.03
N MET A 69 -4.99 -6.70 10.29
CA MET A 69 -6.19 -7.09 9.55
C MET A 69 -7.34 -7.29 10.53
N HIS A 70 -8.54 -6.89 10.12
CA HIS A 70 -9.74 -6.93 10.96
C HIS A 70 -10.94 -7.43 10.16
N ILE A 71 -11.85 -8.16 10.82
CA ILE A 71 -13.21 -8.36 10.34
C ILE A 71 -14.14 -7.60 11.28
N VAL A 72 -14.96 -6.73 10.68
CA VAL A 72 -16.01 -5.98 11.35
C VAL A 72 -17.36 -6.53 10.91
N GLU A 73 -18.16 -6.98 11.86
CA GLU A 73 -19.53 -7.46 11.64
C GLU A 73 -20.45 -6.76 12.62
N LYS A 74 -21.57 -6.23 12.12
CA LYS A 74 -22.59 -5.53 12.91
C LYS A 74 -21.99 -4.45 13.82
N GLY A 75 -21.08 -3.66 13.27
CA GLY A 75 -20.42 -2.56 13.98
C GLY A 75 -19.30 -2.94 14.94
N LYS A 76 -18.93 -4.22 15.05
CA LYS A 76 -17.93 -4.71 16.03
C LYS A 76 -16.82 -5.45 15.34
N VAL A 77 -15.58 -5.27 15.82
CA VAL A 77 -14.46 -6.12 15.44
C VAL A 77 -14.72 -7.52 16.00
N THR A 78 -15.00 -8.49 15.14
CA THR A 78 -15.25 -9.90 15.53
C THR A 78 -14.01 -10.77 15.37
N TRP A 79 -12.99 -10.26 14.66
CA TRP A 79 -11.70 -10.90 14.55
C TRP A 79 -10.63 -9.88 14.16
N SER A 80 -9.42 -10.11 14.65
CA SER A 80 -8.24 -9.36 14.28
C SER A 80 -7.00 -10.25 14.21
N TYR A 81 -6.04 -9.82 13.40
CA TYR A 81 -4.72 -10.41 13.33
C TYR A 81 -3.69 -9.34 13.02
N THR A 82 -2.64 -9.28 13.82
CA THR A 82 -1.45 -8.50 13.52
C THR A 82 -0.38 -9.47 13.03
N HIS A 83 0.07 -9.29 11.79
CA HIS A 83 1.18 -10.06 11.25
C HIS A 83 2.47 -9.69 12.00
N PRO A 84 3.20 -10.67 12.56
CA PRO A 84 4.41 -10.40 13.36
C PRO A 84 5.63 -10.03 12.50
N GLY A 85 5.52 -10.14 11.18
CA GLY A 85 6.58 -9.75 10.24
C GLY A 85 6.73 -8.24 10.09
N LYS A 86 7.54 -7.88 9.11
CA LYS A 86 7.82 -6.49 8.72
C LYS A 86 7.25 -6.23 7.32
N GLY A 87 7.32 -4.98 6.89
CA GLY A 87 6.94 -4.58 5.53
C GLY A 87 5.60 -3.87 5.48
N GLU A 88 4.81 -4.17 4.46
CA GLU A 88 3.56 -3.47 4.13
C GLU A 88 2.50 -4.47 3.68
N ILE A 89 1.31 -4.46 4.28
CA ILE A 89 0.18 -5.21 3.74
C ILE A 89 -0.46 -4.39 2.62
N SER A 90 0.04 -4.56 1.40
CA SER A 90 -0.50 -3.88 0.21
C SER A 90 -1.74 -4.57 -0.38
N ASP A 91 -1.97 -5.82 -0.02
CA ASP A 91 -3.10 -6.61 -0.50
C ASP A 91 -3.47 -7.71 0.50
N ALA A 92 -4.77 -7.88 0.74
CA ALA A 92 -5.32 -8.94 1.54
C ALA A 92 -6.73 -9.28 1.06
N ILE A 93 -7.08 -10.56 1.10
CA ILE A 93 -8.37 -11.08 0.65
C ILE A 93 -8.88 -12.08 1.69
N LEU A 94 -10.13 -11.89 2.12
CA LEU A 94 -10.88 -12.90 2.85
C LEU A 94 -11.53 -13.86 1.85
N LEU A 95 -11.13 -15.12 1.88
CA LEU A 95 -11.63 -16.17 1.00
C LEU A 95 -12.99 -16.70 1.47
N SER A 96 -13.71 -17.40 0.58
CA SER A 96 -15.08 -17.87 0.88
C SER A 96 -15.16 -18.88 2.03
N ASN A 97 -14.06 -19.57 2.33
CA ASN A 97 -13.92 -20.52 3.43
C ASN A 97 -13.46 -19.86 4.75
N GLY A 98 -13.26 -18.55 4.78
CA GLY A 98 -12.81 -17.80 5.96
C GLY A 98 -11.29 -17.74 6.15
N ASP A 99 -10.51 -18.37 5.28
CA ASP A 99 -9.06 -18.18 5.22
C ASP A 99 -8.73 -16.78 4.70
N ILE A 100 -7.52 -16.30 5.00
CA ILE A 100 -7.04 -14.99 4.55
C ILE A 100 -5.72 -15.18 3.79
N LEU A 101 -5.66 -14.64 2.58
CA LEU A 101 -4.44 -14.55 1.76
C LEU A 101 -3.99 -13.09 1.73
N PHE A 102 -2.73 -12.82 2.03
CA PHE A 102 -2.21 -11.45 2.04
C PHE A 102 -0.75 -11.38 1.58
N ALA A 103 -0.42 -10.28 0.88
CA ALA A 103 0.93 -9.92 0.47
C ALA A 103 1.47 -8.87 1.44
N HIS A 104 2.68 -9.06 1.96
CA HIS A 104 3.25 -8.27 3.06
C HIS A 104 4.61 -7.63 2.73
N GLN A 105 4.84 -7.29 1.46
CA GLN A 105 6.11 -6.80 0.89
C GLN A 105 7.20 -7.88 0.83
N PHE A 106 7.45 -8.60 1.93
CA PHE A 106 8.51 -9.61 2.00
C PHE A 106 8.02 -11.03 1.70
N GLY A 107 6.79 -11.17 1.23
CA GLY A 107 6.23 -12.47 0.90
C GLY A 107 4.72 -12.44 0.72
N VAL A 108 4.17 -13.65 0.64
CA VAL A 108 2.73 -13.93 0.61
C VAL A 108 2.44 -15.00 1.63
N THR A 109 1.41 -14.77 2.45
CA THR A 109 1.01 -15.73 3.48
C THR A 109 -0.48 -16.02 3.36
N LYS A 110 -0.84 -17.30 3.50
CA LYS A 110 -2.21 -17.76 3.70
C LYS A 110 -2.36 -18.25 5.13
N ILE A 111 -3.34 -17.72 5.85
CA ILE A 111 -3.69 -18.15 7.21
C ILE A 111 -5.12 -18.67 7.27
N SER A 112 -5.40 -19.56 8.22
CA SER A 112 -6.76 -19.94 8.57
C SER A 112 -7.44 -18.88 9.42
N ARG A 113 -8.78 -19.01 9.56
CA ARG A 113 -9.56 -18.20 10.51
C ARG A 113 -9.04 -18.29 11.95
N ASP A 114 -8.47 -19.43 12.32
CA ASP A 114 -7.84 -19.68 13.62
C ASP A 114 -6.40 -19.15 13.72
N LYS A 115 -5.97 -18.30 12.76
CA LYS A 115 -4.67 -17.64 12.72
C LYS A 115 -3.47 -18.58 12.55
N LYS A 116 -3.71 -19.80 12.06
CA LYS A 116 -2.64 -20.75 11.72
C LYS A 116 -2.11 -20.45 10.32
N VAL A 117 -0.80 -20.41 10.15
CA VAL A 117 -0.18 -20.33 8.82
C VAL A 117 -0.44 -21.64 8.08
N LEU A 118 -1.15 -21.54 6.96
CA LEU A 118 -1.45 -22.68 6.08
C LEU A 118 -0.43 -22.81 4.95
N TRP A 119 0.09 -21.68 4.49
CA TRP A 119 1.10 -21.60 3.45
C TRP A 119 1.83 -20.25 3.51
N ASN A 120 3.12 -20.24 3.18
CA ASN A 120 3.93 -19.03 3.10
C ASN A 120 4.91 -19.13 1.92
N TYR A 121 5.14 -18.00 1.26
CA TYR A 121 6.20 -17.82 0.28
C TYR A 121 6.98 -16.56 0.64
N ASP A 122 8.27 -16.71 0.92
CA ASP A 122 9.16 -15.58 1.18
C ASP A 122 9.65 -15.00 -0.14
N ALA A 123 9.52 -13.68 -0.28
CA ALA A 123 10.08 -12.98 -1.43
C ALA A 123 11.60 -13.19 -1.47
N PRO A 124 12.19 -13.58 -2.62
CA PRO A 124 13.64 -13.67 -2.76
C PRO A 124 14.37 -12.39 -2.33
N ALA A 125 15.65 -12.51 -1.99
CA ALA A 125 16.47 -11.36 -1.61
C ALA A 125 16.43 -10.26 -2.68
N ARG A 126 16.24 -9.00 -2.24
CA ARG A 126 16.11 -7.81 -3.12
C ARG A 126 14.88 -7.86 -4.04
N THR A 127 13.83 -8.57 -3.65
CA THR A 127 12.54 -8.57 -4.34
C THR A 127 11.43 -8.20 -3.35
N GLU A 128 10.28 -7.78 -3.87
CA GLU A 128 9.10 -7.46 -3.06
C GLU A 128 7.84 -8.04 -3.68
N ILE A 129 6.83 -8.38 -2.87
CA ILE A 129 5.52 -8.84 -3.33
C ILE A 129 4.42 -8.02 -2.66
N HIS A 130 3.66 -7.29 -3.46
CA HIS A 130 2.60 -6.38 -2.99
C HIS A 130 1.18 -6.80 -3.38
N THR A 131 1.03 -7.85 -4.18
CA THR A 131 -0.27 -8.33 -4.66
C THR A 131 -0.29 -9.85 -4.71
N ALA A 132 -1.41 -10.42 -4.27
CA ALA A 132 -1.65 -11.85 -4.38
C ALA A 132 -3.15 -12.11 -4.57
N GLN A 133 -3.49 -13.15 -5.33
CA GLN A 133 -4.86 -13.57 -5.56
C GLN A 133 -4.93 -15.10 -5.60
N ALA A 134 -5.86 -15.68 -4.85
CA ALA A 134 -6.14 -17.11 -4.93
C ALA A 134 -6.85 -17.43 -6.26
N ILE A 135 -6.54 -18.58 -6.84
CA ILE A 135 -7.26 -19.18 -7.97
C ILE A 135 -7.74 -20.54 -7.50
N GLY A 136 -9.06 -20.68 -7.34
CA GLY A 136 -9.66 -21.82 -6.64
C GLY A 136 -9.11 -21.97 -5.22
N THR A 137 -9.10 -23.21 -4.71
CA THR A 137 -8.64 -23.48 -3.33
C THR A 137 -7.13 -23.72 -3.21
N ASP A 138 -6.47 -24.00 -4.33
CA ASP A 138 -5.18 -24.68 -4.36
C ASP A 138 -4.08 -23.91 -5.09
N ARG A 139 -4.38 -22.75 -5.67
CA ARG A 139 -3.38 -21.92 -6.36
C ARG A 139 -3.35 -20.50 -5.85
N VAL A 140 -2.17 -19.90 -5.90
CA VAL A 140 -1.94 -18.49 -5.61
C VAL A 140 -1.17 -17.88 -6.76
N LEU A 141 -1.72 -16.80 -7.33
CA LEU A 141 -1.06 -15.91 -8.27
C LEU A 141 -0.50 -14.71 -7.51
N PHE A 142 0.72 -14.31 -7.81
CA PHE A 142 1.31 -13.07 -7.30
C PHE A 142 2.28 -12.45 -8.32
N VAL A 143 2.62 -11.18 -8.08
CA VAL A 143 3.63 -10.46 -8.86
C VAL A 143 4.82 -10.17 -7.95
N GLN A 144 5.99 -10.62 -8.38
CA GLN A 144 7.28 -10.33 -7.74
C GLN A 144 7.89 -9.09 -8.41
N ASN A 145 8.04 -8.02 -7.65
CA ASN A 145 8.89 -6.89 -7.99
C ASN A 145 10.35 -7.34 -7.84
N GLY A 146 11.21 -7.00 -8.79
CA GLY A 146 12.63 -7.35 -8.76
C GLY A 146 13.32 -7.11 -10.10
N SER A 147 14.52 -7.66 -10.21
CA SER A 147 15.27 -7.74 -11.46
C SER A 147 15.77 -9.19 -11.64
N PRO A 148 15.04 -10.03 -12.41
CA PRO A 148 13.82 -9.72 -13.17
C PRO A 148 12.56 -9.65 -12.29
N ALA A 149 11.55 -8.91 -12.78
CA ALA A 149 10.19 -8.93 -12.24
C ALA A 149 9.36 -10.03 -12.90
N LYS A 150 8.49 -10.68 -12.13
CA LYS A 150 7.80 -11.92 -12.57
C LYS A 150 6.34 -11.97 -12.16
N VAL A 151 5.51 -12.58 -12.99
CA VAL A 151 4.20 -13.14 -12.58
C VAL A 151 4.41 -14.61 -12.27
N ILE A 152 3.91 -15.06 -11.13
CA ILE A 152 4.09 -16.43 -10.65
C ILE A 152 2.73 -17.01 -10.24
N VAL A 153 2.48 -18.28 -10.60
CA VAL A 153 1.38 -19.08 -10.07
C VAL A 153 1.95 -20.33 -9.41
N ILE A 154 1.68 -20.50 -8.11
CA ILE A 154 2.08 -21.68 -7.33
C ILE A 154 0.84 -22.48 -6.97
N ASN A 155 0.90 -23.80 -7.19
CA ASN A 155 -0.02 -24.75 -6.59
C ASN A 155 0.42 -25.02 -5.15
N ILE A 156 -0.33 -24.50 -4.17
CA ILE A 156 0.05 -24.54 -2.75
C ILE A 156 -0.16 -25.91 -2.11
N LYS A 157 -0.82 -26.86 -2.79
CA LYS A 157 -0.94 -28.26 -2.33
C LYS A 157 0.28 -29.08 -2.69
N THR A 158 0.83 -28.85 -3.88
CA THR A 158 1.97 -29.62 -4.41
C THR A 158 3.30 -28.89 -4.25
N GLY A 159 3.28 -27.58 -4.00
CA GLY A 159 4.45 -26.71 -3.99
C GLY A 159 4.99 -26.36 -5.38
N LYS A 160 4.34 -26.81 -6.46
CA LYS A 160 4.82 -26.62 -7.83
C LYS A 160 4.49 -25.23 -8.35
N THR A 161 5.49 -24.57 -8.94
CA THR A 161 5.28 -23.42 -9.83
C THR A 161 4.62 -23.89 -11.13
N GLU A 162 3.36 -23.53 -11.34
CA GLU A 162 2.58 -23.91 -12.54
C GLU A 162 2.73 -22.90 -13.68
N LYS A 163 3.00 -21.62 -13.36
CA LYS A 163 3.32 -20.57 -14.32
C LYS A 163 4.37 -19.63 -13.76
N GLU A 164 5.27 -19.20 -14.62
CA GLU A 164 6.26 -18.16 -14.35
C GLU A 164 6.63 -17.48 -15.66
N PHE A 165 6.55 -16.16 -15.71
CA PHE A 165 7.06 -15.36 -16.83
C PHE A 165 7.44 -13.96 -16.37
N GLU A 166 8.38 -13.35 -17.09
CA GLU A 166 8.85 -12.00 -16.80
C GLU A 166 7.89 -10.94 -17.35
N ILE A 167 7.80 -9.81 -16.66
CA ILE A 167 7.06 -8.63 -17.10
C ILE A 167 7.96 -7.38 -17.04
N PRO A 168 7.79 -6.40 -17.93
CA PRO A 168 8.72 -5.29 -18.06
C PRO A 168 8.66 -4.32 -16.88
N VAL A 169 9.81 -3.74 -16.55
CA VAL A 169 9.99 -2.67 -15.56
C VAL A 169 10.82 -1.54 -16.16
N ALA A 170 10.57 -0.30 -15.73
CA ALA A 170 11.33 0.87 -16.15
C ALA A 170 12.66 1.00 -15.40
N LYS A 171 12.64 0.64 -14.10
CA LYS A 171 13.78 0.83 -13.18
C LYS A 171 14.04 -0.47 -12.41
N PRO A 172 14.85 -1.39 -12.95
CA PRO A 172 15.11 -2.69 -12.32
C PRO A 172 15.63 -2.60 -10.88
N ASP A 173 16.44 -1.59 -10.57
CA ASP A 173 17.02 -1.40 -9.23
C ASP A 173 16.08 -0.71 -8.23
N ALA A 174 14.98 -0.10 -8.71
CA ALA A 174 13.98 0.57 -7.86
C ALA A 174 12.77 -0.34 -7.58
N VAL A 175 13.05 -1.50 -6.98
CA VAL A 175 12.09 -2.61 -6.74
C VAL A 175 10.75 -2.15 -6.15
N HIS A 176 10.81 -1.29 -5.13
CA HIS A 176 9.63 -0.81 -4.45
C HIS A 176 8.68 -0.02 -5.34
N GLY A 177 9.18 0.62 -6.40
CA GLY A 177 8.39 1.48 -7.29
C GLY A 177 7.80 0.75 -8.51
N GLN A 178 7.94 -0.57 -8.63
CA GLN A 178 7.56 -1.30 -9.84
C GLN A 178 6.04 -1.58 -9.91
N PHE A 179 5.54 -2.44 -9.02
CA PHE A 179 4.13 -2.88 -9.02
C PHE A 179 3.48 -2.76 -7.65
N ARG A 180 2.16 -2.57 -7.63
CA ARG A 180 1.32 -2.63 -6.40
C ARG A 180 0.14 -3.56 -6.55
N ARG A 181 -0.71 -3.37 -7.57
CA ARG A 181 -1.95 -4.14 -7.74
C ARG A 181 -1.95 -4.93 -9.05
N ALA A 182 -2.28 -6.23 -8.95
CA ALA A 182 -2.62 -7.04 -10.11
C ALA A 182 -3.91 -7.84 -9.85
N ARG A 183 -4.81 -7.90 -10.83
CA ARG A 183 -6.10 -8.60 -10.69
C ARG A 183 -6.49 -9.36 -11.95
N LEU A 184 -6.96 -10.59 -11.75
CA LEU A 184 -7.53 -11.39 -12.82
C LEU A 184 -8.84 -10.79 -13.32
N THR A 185 -9.03 -10.80 -14.62
CA THR A 185 -10.27 -10.41 -15.28
C THR A 185 -11.17 -11.63 -15.52
N GLU A 186 -12.44 -11.42 -15.85
CA GLU A 186 -13.37 -12.49 -16.23
C GLU A 186 -12.90 -13.27 -17.48
N ALA A 187 -12.10 -12.65 -18.34
CA ALA A 187 -11.51 -13.28 -19.52
C ALA A 187 -10.39 -14.28 -19.18
N GLY A 188 -9.94 -14.32 -17.92
CA GLY A 188 -8.81 -15.16 -17.51
C GLY A 188 -7.45 -14.59 -17.88
N THR A 189 -7.35 -13.27 -17.95
CA THR A 189 -6.14 -12.47 -18.18
C THR A 189 -5.78 -11.70 -16.90
N LEU A 190 -4.57 -11.15 -16.82
CA LEU A 190 -4.08 -10.45 -15.64
C LEU A 190 -3.91 -8.95 -15.94
N LEU A 191 -4.68 -8.11 -15.26
CA LEU A 191 -4.50 -6.66 -15.28
C LEU A 191 -3.47 -6.25 -14.22
N VAL A 192 -2.40 -5.57 -14.62
CA VAL A 192 -1.24 -5.23 -13.79
C VAL A 192 -1.03 -3.72 -13.75
N SER A 193 -0.82 -3.19 -12.55
CA SER A 193 -0.52 -1.77 -12.33
C SER A 193 1.00 -1.56 -12.32
N HIS A 194 1.57 -1.08 -13.43
CA HIS A 194 2.99 -0.70 -13.51
C HIS A 194 3.13 0.76 -13.06
N MET A 195 3.60 0.96 -11.84
CA MET A 195 3.78 2.30 -11.29
C MET A 195 4.97 3.02 -11.92
N ASP A 196 6.08 2.31 -12.12
CA ASP A 196 7.32 2.87 -12.67
C ASP A 196 7.20 3.23 -14.16
N LEU A 197 6.44 2.45 -14.93
CA LEU A 197 6.10 2.73 -16.32
C LEU A 197 4.91 3.69 -16.47
N GLY A 198 4.19 4.00 -15.39
CA GLY A 198 3.00 4.86 -15.43
C GLY A 198 1.93 4.32 -16.39
N LYS A 199 1.65 3.02 -16.34
CA LYS A 199 0.66 2.37 -17.20
C LYS A 199 -0.09 1.25 -16.49
N VAL A 200 -1.30 1.00 -16.95
CA VAL A 200 -2.00 -0.26 -16.70
C VAL A 200 -1.78 -1.14 -17.91
N ALA A 201 -1.39 -2.39 -17.71
CA ALA A 201 -1.20 -3.37 -18.78
C ALA A 201 -1.96 -4.66 -18.46
N GLU A 202 -2.43 -5.34 -19.49
CA GLU A 202 -3.10 -6.63 -19.38
C GLU A 202 -2.29 -7.70 -20.11
N TYR A 203 -2.06 -8.81 -19.41
CA TYR A 203 -1.29 -9.94 -19.89
C TYR A 203 -2.17 -11.18 -20.03
N ASN A 204 -1.96 -11.94 -21.10
CA ASN A 204 -2.52 -13.29 -21.19
C ASN A 204 -1.73 -14.28 -20.30
N SER A 205 -2.20 -15.52 -20.21
CA SER A 205 -1.58 -16.55 -19.36
C SER A 205 -0.23 -17.11 -19.85
N GLU A 206 0.26 -16.59 -20.98
CA GLU A 206 1.55 -16.91 -21.59
C GLU A 206 2.55 -15.76 -21.43
N GLY A 207 2.15 -14.67 -20.77
CA GLY A 207 3.00 -13.50 -20.53
C GLY A 207 3.02 -12.48 -21.67
N LYS A 208 2.16 -12.63 -22.69
CA LYS A 208 2.03 -11.61 -23.74
C LYS A 208 1.19 -10.43 -23.23
N GLU A 209 1.73 -9.22 -23.34
CA GLU A 209 0.96 -7.99 -23.21
C GLU A 209 -0.06 -7.91 -24.36
N ILE A 210 -1.35 -7.94 -24.03
CA ILE A 210 -2.44 -7.92 -25.02
C ILE A 210 -3.15 -6.57 -25.08
N TRP A 211 -2.94 -5.73 -24.07
CA TRP A 211 -3.50 -4.38 -24.00
C TRP A 211 -2.71 -3.54 -22.98
N SER A 212 -2.60 -2.24 -23.20
CA SER A 212 -2.16 -1.30 -22.18
C SER A 212 -2.66 0.12 -22.44
N THR A 213 -2.66 0.95 -21.40
CA THR A 213 -2.93 2.38 -21.49
C THR A 213 -2.08 3.16 -20.49
N ALA A 214 -1.65 4.35 -20.88
CA ALA A 214 -0.91 5.25 -20.00
C ALA A 214 -1.81 5.76 -18.86
N VAL A 215 -1.30 5.67 -17.64
CA VAL A 215 -1.91 6.23 -16.42
C VAL A 215 -0.78 6.76 -15.53
N PRO A 216 -0.46 8.06 -15.63
CA PRO A 216 0.59 8.65 -14.81
C PRO A 216 0.31 8.52 -13.32
N LEU A 217 1.37 8.33 -12.52
CA LEU A 217 1.28 8.25 -11.05
C LEU A 217 0.25 7.21 -10.56
N LEU A 218 0.07 6.13 -11.31
CA LEU A 218 -0.80 5.00 -10.97
C LEU A 218 -0.37 4.36 -9.65
N TRP A 219 -1.34 3.95 -8.84
CA TRP A 219 -1.13 3.08 -7.68
C TRP A 219 -1.86 1.75 -7.84
N SER A 220 -3.14 1.75 -8.23
CA SER A 220 -3.86 0.51 -8.54
C SER A 220 -4.83 0.61 -9.69
N ALA A 221 -5.09 -0.53 -10.32
CA ALA A 221 -6.14 -0.75 -11.29
C ALA A 221 -6.87 -2.07 -10.96
N ILE A 222 -8.20 -2.04 -11.01
CA ILE A 222 -9.04 -3.23 -10.85
C ILE A 222 -10.09 -3.30 -11.97
N PRO A 223 -10.36 -4.50 -12.53
CA PRO A 223 -11.42 -4.66 -13.52
C PRO A 223 -12.80 -4.47 -12.88
N LEU A 224 -13.73 -3.88 -13.62
CA LEU A 224 -15.14 -3.76 -13.27
C LEU A 224 -15.98 -4.73 -14.12
N LYS A 225 -17.15 -5.12 -13.60
CA LYS A 225 -18.11 -6.04 -14.28
C LYS A 225 -18.60 -5.56 -15.64
N ASN A 226 -18.56 -4.24 -15.89
CA ASN A 226 -18.93 -3.65 -17.18
C ASN A 226 -17.78 -3.63 -18.20
N GLY A 227 -16.63 -4.23 -17.88
CA GLY A 227 -15.44 -4.26 -18.74
C GLY A 227 -14.54 -3.03 -18.63
N ASN A 228 -14.97 -1.99 -17.89
CA ASN A 228 -14.14 -0.83 -17.56
C ASN A 228 -13.13 -1.16 -16.45
N ILE A 229 -12.26 -0.21 -16.16
CA ILE A 229 -11.20 -0.33 -15.16
C ILE A 229 -11.33 0.81 -14.18
N LEU A 230 -11.35 0.50 -12.88
CA LEU A 230 -11.28 1.48 -11.81
C LEU A 230 -9.82 1.64 -11.39
N ILE A 231 -9.32 2.87 -11.43
CA ILE A 231 -7.93 3.20 -11.13
C ILE A 231 -7.83 4.17 -9.97
N SER A 232 -6.74 4.08 -9.20
CA SER A 232 -6.26 5.15 -8.32
C SER A 232 -4.92 5.68 -8.82
N SER A 233 -4.81 7.00 -8.90
CA SER A 233 -3.66 7.70 -9.47
C SER A 233 -3.44 9.07 -8.81
N GLU A 234 -2.32 9.71 -9.13
CA GLU A 234 -2.01 11.09 -8.71
C GLU A 234 -2.05 11.29 -7.18
N LYS A 235 -1.96 10.19 -6.42
CA LYS A 235 -2.21 10.08 -4.96
C LYS A 235 -3.60 10.50 -4.48
N LYS A 236 -4.39 11.23 -5.27
CA LYS A 236 -5.61 11.90 -4.81
C LYS A 236 -6.76 11.83 -5.81
N SER A 237 -6.68 10.92 -6.78
CA SER A 237 -7.75 10.71 -7.75
C SER A 237 -8.12 9.23 -7.88
N VAL A 238 -9.40 9.01 -8.17
CA VAL A 238 -9.96 7.73 -8.60
C VAL A 238 -10.68 7.98 -9.91
N ALA A 239 -10.47 7.14 -10.90
CA ALA A 239 -11.18 7.24 -12.18
C ALA A 239 -11.66 5.87 -12.65
N GLU A 240 -12.80 5.86 -13.32
CA GLU A 240 -13.22 4.75 -14.16
C GLU A 240 -12.84 5.09 -15.59
N ILE A 241 -12.02 4.23 -16.21
CA ILE A 241 -11.61 4.36 -17.60
C ILE A 241 -12.16 3.20 -18.42
N ASN A 242 -12.49 3.47 -19.70
CA ASN A 242 -12.85 2.43 -20.64
C ASN A 242 -11.58 1.80 -21.27
N ARG A 243 -11.75 0.79 -22.12
CA ARG A 243 -10.64 0.11 -22.82
C ARG A 243 -9.94 0.94 -23.90
N LYS A 244 -10.48 2.11 -24.26
CA LYS A 244 -9.82 3.10 -25.13
C LYS A 244 -8.94 4.07 -24.32
N GLY A 245 -9.03 4.04 -22.99
CA GLY A 245 -8.35 4.99 -22.11
C GLY A 245 -9.18 6.24 -21.76
N ASP A 246 -10.42 6.34 -22.26
CA ASP A 246 -11.27 7.49 -21.95
C ASP A 246 -11.76 7.41 -20.51
N THR A 247 -11.72 8.55 -19.81
CA THR A 247 -12.30 8.69 -18.47
C THR A 247 -13.82 8.77 -18.56
N ILE A 248 -14.53 7.80 -17.97
CA ILE A 248 -16.00 7.73 -17.91
C ILE A 248 -16.53 8.38 -16.64
N TRP A 249 -15.78 8.25 -15.55
CA TRP A 249 -16.07 8.89 -14.27
C TRP A 249 -14.75 9.23 -13.59
N ARG A 250 -14.70 10.36 -12.88
CA ARG A 250 -13.52 10.76 -12.12
C ARG A 250 -13.92 11.42 -10.83
N TRP A 251 -13.29 11.00 -9.75
CA TRP A 251 -13.31 11.65 -8.46
C TRP A 251 -11.90 12.13 -8.11
N THR A 252 -11.82 13.29 -7.46
CA THR A 252 -10.60 13.86 -6.92
C THR A 252 -10.83 14.34 -5.50
N SER A 253 -9.77 14.53 -4.72
CA SER A 253 -9.90 15.12 -3.37
C SER A 253 -10.62 16.48 -3.34
N ALA A 254 -10.63 17.22 -4.46
CA ALA A 254 -11.35 18.49 -4.57
C ALA A 254 -12.88 18.32 -4.57
N ASP A 255 -13.38 17.13 -4.92
CA ASP A 255 -14.81 16.80 -4.86
C ASP A 255 -15.32 16.61 -3.40
N LEU A 256 -14.42 16.57 -2.40
CA LEU A 256 -14.77 16.36 -0.98
C LEU A 256 -14.33 17.53 -0.07
N PRO A 257 -15.01 18.69 -0.14
CA PRO A 257 -14.69 19.80 0.75
C PRO A 257 -14.83 19.39 2.22
N GLY A 258 -13.86 19.80 3.04
CA GLY A 258 -13.81 19.49 4.46
C GLY A 258 -13.13 18.16 4.81
N TYR A 259 -12.75 17.34 3.83
CA TYR A 259 -11.99 16.10 4.03
C TYR A 259 -10.59 16.22 3.44
N THR A 260 -9.58 15.82 4.20
CA THR A 260 -8.20 15.69 3.73
C THR A 260 -7.92 14.25 3.34
N ILE A 261 -7.86 14.01 2.03
CA ILE A 261 -7.39 12.76 1.45
C ILE A 261 -5.90 12.92 1.10
N THR A 262 -5.06 12.04 1.63
CA THR A 262 -3.60 12.13 1.57
C THR A 262 -3.02 11.26 0.48
N ASP A 263 -3.41 9.99 0.46
CA ASP A 263 -2.89 9.00 -0.48
C ASP A 263 -3.95 7.93 -0.74
N VAL A 264 -4.46 7.88 -1.97
CA VAL A 264 -5.52 6.96 -2.36
C VAL A 264 -4.91 5.63 -2.76
N GLN A 265 -5.30 4.57 -2.05
CA GLN A 265 -4.87 3.21 -2.35
C GLN A 265 -5.91 2.45 -3.15
N VAL A 266 -6.35 1.24 -2.77
CA VAL A 266 -7.25 0.41 -3.59
C VAL A 266 -8.66 1.02 -3.58
N PRO A 267 -9.23 1.53 -4.69
CA PRO A 267 -10.64 1.91 -4.71
C PRO A 267 -11.53 0.67 -4.86
N LEU A 268 -12.80 0.75 -4.43
CA LEU A 268 -13.76 -0.36 -4.57
C LEU A 268 -15.11 0.15 -5.08
N ARG A 269 -15.55 -0.36 -6.24
CA ARG A 269 -16.92 -0.14 -6.73
C ARG A 269 -17.87 -1.15 -6.08
N LEU A 270 -18.89 -0.66 -5.38
CA LEU A 270 -19.93 -1.46 -4.76
C LEU A 270 -21.03 -1.80 -5.76
N ASN A 271 -21.83 -2.83 -5.44
CA ASN A 271 -22.91 -3.31 -6.32
C ASN A 271 -24.03 -2.28 -6.53
N ASN A 272 -24.21 -1.33 -5.61
CA ASN A 272 -25.16 -0.22 -5.74
C ASN A 272 -24.64 0.92 -6.63
N GLY A 273 -23.41 0.83 -7.14
CA GLY A 273 -22.76 1.85 -7.96
C GLY A 273 -21.93 2.86 -7.16
N ASN A 274 -21.98 2.84 -5.83
CA ASN A 274 -21.14 3.69 -4.99
C ASN A 274 -19.68 3.25 -5.04
N THR A 275 -18.77 4.17 -4.75
CA THR A 275 -17.33 3.89 -4.75
C THR A 275 -16.73 4.19 -3.39
N ILE A 276 -16.07 3.21 -2.77
CA ILE A 276 -15.22 3.41 -1.61
C ILE A 276 -13.84 3.87 -2.09
N ILE A 277 -13.36 4.96 -1.48
CA ILE A 277 -12.06 5.57 -1.71
C ILE A 277 -11.25 5.37 -0.43
N ASN A 278 -10.29 4.44 -0.48
CA ASN A 278 -9.38 4.19 0.64
C ASN A 278 -8.35 5.32 0.74
N ASN A 279 -8.23 5.89 1.94
CA ASN A 279 -7.33 6.98 2.25
C ASN A 279 -6.24 6.49 3.21
N TRP A 280 -5.08 6.19 2.65
CA TRP A 280 -3.91 5.84 3.41
C TRP A 280 -3.34 7.09 4.10
N ALA A 281 -3.76 7.29 5.34
CA ALA A 281 -3.35 8.37 6.21
C ALA A 281 -2.88 7.81 7.54
N GLY A 282 -1.90 8.46 8.18
CA GLY A 282 -1.56 8.16 9.56
C GLY A 282 -2.58 8.74 10.54
N LYS A 283 -2.56 8.25 11.80
CA LYS A 283 -3.42 8.75 12.88
C LYS A 283 -3.35 10.27 12.99
N GLY A 284 -2.14 10.84 13.01
CA GLY A 284 -1.94 12.27 13.25
C GLY A 284 -2.62 12.68 14.56
N ASN A 285 -3.49 13.68 14.51
CA ASN A 285 -4.35 14.08 15.63
C ASN A 285 -5.68 13.30 15.74
N GLY A 286 -5.79 12.16 15.05
CA GLY A 286 -6.97 11.30 15.05
C GLY A 286 -8.13 11.81 14.19
N THR A 287 -7.93 12.84 13.36
CA THR A 287 -9.01 13.46 12.57
C THR A 287 -9.05 13.05 11.10
N HIS A 288 -8.10 12.24 10.61
CA HIS A 288 -8.17 11.68 9.26
C HIS A 288 -9.28 10.63 9.16
N VAL A 289 -9.94 10.52 8.01
CA VAL A 289 -10.79 9.36 7.71
C VAL A 289 -9.92 8.27 7.07
N GLN A 290 -10.17 7.01 7.42
CA GLN A 290 -9.55 5.85 6.78
C GLN A 290 -10.06 5.66 5.36
N PHE A 291 -11.35 5.91 5.12
CA PHE A 291 -11.95 5.90 3.80
C PHE A 291 -13.26 6.68 3.77
N VAL A 292 -13.76 6.90 2.56
CA VAL A 292 -15.07 7.48 2.29
C VAL A 292 -15.78 6.66 1.22
N GLU A 293 -17.09 6.55 1.31
CA GLU A 293 -17.95 6.03 0.25
C GLU A 293 -18.69 7.20 -0.39
N VAL A 294 -18.61 7.27 -1.72
CA VAL A 294 -19.31 8.28 -2.52
C VAL A 294 -20.33 7.65 -3.45
N ASP A 295 -21.45 8.33 -3.66
CA ASP A 295 -22.42 7.95 -4.69
C ASP A 295 -21.90 8.28 -6.10
N LYS A 296 -22.67 7.93 -7.14
CA LYS A 296 -22.33 8.24 -8.54
C LYS A 296 -22.15 9.74 -8.83
N ASN A 297 -22.80 10.59 -8.03
CA ASN A 297 -22.71 12.05 -8.09
C ASN A 297 -21.59 12.60 -7.19
N LYS A 298 -20.73 11.71 -6.65
CA LYS A 298 -19.59 12.02 -5.78
C LYS A 298 -19.97 12.54 -4.39
N LYS A 299 -21.23 12.44 -3.98
CA LYS A 299 -21.67 12.83 -2.64
C LYS A 299 -21.25 11.77 -1.65
N ILE A 300 -20.66 12.18 -0.53
CA ILE A 300 -20.29 11.25 0.55
C ILE A 300 -21.57 10.72 1.19
N VAL A 301 -21.70 9.40 1.22
CA VAL A 301 -22.80 8.71 1.93
C VAL A 301 -22.31 8.01 3.20
N TRP A 302 -21.01 7.73 3.28
CA TRP A 302 -20.37 7.17 4.46
C TRP A 302 -18.91 7.63 4.57
N ALA A 303 -18.44 7.87 5.78
CA ALA A 303 -17.02 8.06 6.06
C ALA A 303 -16.65 7.32 7.34
N LEU A 304 -15.53 6.61 7.33
CA LEU A 304 -15.04 5.90 8.52
C LEU A 304 -13.85 6.62 9.13
N ARG A 305 -13.94 6.83 10.44
CA ARG A 305 -12.84 7.28 11.29
C ARG A 305 -12.74 6.39 12.53
N SER A 306 -11.74 5.53 12.59
CA SER A 306 -11.63 4.50 13.64
C SER A 306 -10.21 4.42 14.24
N TRP A 307 -9.77 5.53 14.86
CA TRP A 307 -8.42 5.66 15.46
C TRP A 307 -8.34 5.34 16.95
N GLU A 308 -9.47 5.01 17.57
CA GLU A 308 -9.59 4.78 19.02
C GLU A 308 -10.27 3.44 19.29
N ALA A 309 -10.02 2.91 20.50
CA ALA A 309 -10.66 1.72 21.02
C ALA A 309 -12.21 1.88 21.05
N PRO A 310 -12.97 0.78 20.93
CA PRO A 310 -12.52 -0.61 20.91
C PRO A 310 -12.12 -1.15 19.53
N ALA A 311 -12.33 -0.38 18.44
CA ALA A 311 -12.09 -0.88 17.09
C ALA A 311 -10.66 -0.61 16.57
N GLU A 312 -10.16 0.62 16.73
CA GLU A 312 -8.77 1.02 16.41
C GLU A 312 -8.17 0.33 15.17
N LEU A 313 -8.78 0.56 14.00
CA LEU A 313 -8.45 -0.21 12.79
C LEU A 313 -7.09 0.15 12.18
N GLY A 314 -6.51 1.31 12.55
CA GLY A 314 -5.24 1.78 11.97
C GLY A 314 -5.40 2.41 10.59
N ARG A 315 -4.31 2.46 9.80
CA ARG A 315 -4.34 2.93 8.41
C ARG A 315 -5.09 1.96 7.50
N SER A 316 -5.64 2.48 6.41
CA SER A 316 -6.39 1.70 5.44
C SER A 316 -5.61 1.53 4.16
N THR A 317 -5.47 0.28 3.74
CA THR A 317 -4.86 -0.09 2.47
C THR A 317 -5.88 -0.73 1.54
N THR A 318 -6.63 -1.70 2.08
CA THR A 318 -7.69 -2.37 1.33
C THR A 318 -8.87 -2.70 2.23
N ILE A 319 -10.05 -2.77 1.61
CA ILE A 319 -11.31 -3.14 2.23
C ILE A 319 -12.07 -4.08 1.28
N GLN A 320 -12.71 -5.08 1.86
CA GLN A 320 -13.62 -5.99 1.19
C GLN A 320 -14.95 -5.96 1.93
N VAL A 321 -15.98 -5.35 1.31
CA VAL A 321 -17.34 -5.33 1.85
C VAL A 321 -17.96 -6.72 1.78
N LEU A 322 -18.61 -7.14 2.87
CA LEU A 322 -19.12 -8.50 3.10
C LEU A 322 -20.66 -8.58 3.14
N ASP A 323 -21.37 -7.48 2.85
CA ASP A 323 -22.84 -7.44 2.77
C ASP A 323 -23.47 -8.53 1.88
N LYS A 324 -22.70 -9.05 0.92
CA LYS A 324 -23.10 -10.15 0.06
C LYS A 324 -22.02 -11.22 0.06
N LYS A 325 -22.46 -12.47 0.14
CA LYS A 325 -21.57 -13.62 -0.02
C LYS A 325 -20.88 -13.56 -1.39
N SER A 326 -19.57 -13.72 -1.40
CA SER A 326 -18.73 -13.78 -2.60
C SER A 326 -17.76 -14.96 -2.52
N ILE A 327 -17.24 -15.38 -3.68
CA ILE A 327 -16.16 -16.38 -3.79
C ILE A 327 -15.00 -15.71 -4.53
N PRO A 328 -14.16 -14.89 -3.86
CA PRO A 328 -13.10 -14.11 -4.52
C PRO A 328 -12.08 -14.96 -5.29
N GLU A 329 -11.95 -16.23 -4.91
CA GLU A 329 -11.09 -17.23 -5.55
C GLU A 329 -11.73 -17.90 -6.77
N ASN A 330 -13.01 -17.65 -7.08
CA ASN A 330 -13.67 -18.17 -8.28
C ASN A 330 -13.27 -17.35 -9.51
N VAL A 331 -12.00 -17.45 -9.87
CA VAL A 331 -11.35 -16.79 -10.99
C VAL A 331 -10.51 -17.81 -11.74
N LYS A 332 -9.98 -17.42 -12.90
CA LYS A 332 -9.10 -18.26 -13.72
C LYS A 332 -7.99 -17.45 -14.33
N PHE A 333 -6.91 -18.11 -14.75
CA PHE A 333 -5.83 -17.52 -15.53
C PHE A 333 -5.42 -18.45 -16.68
N GLY A 334 -5.97 -18.18 -17.87
CA GLY A 334 -5.91 -19.12 -18.99
C GLY A 334 -6.54 -20.47 -18.62
N SER A 335 -5.74 -21.54 -18.71
CA SER A 335 -6.13 -22.91 -18.35
C SER A 335 -6.01 -23.23 -16.85
N VAL A 336 -5.60 -22.27 -16.02
CA VAL A 336 -5.53 -22.42 -14.55
C VAL A 336 -6.85 -21.99 -13.96
N PHE A 337 -7.53 -22.87 -13.22
CA PHE A 337 -8.83 -22.64 -12.58
C PHE A 337 -8.89 -23.22 -11.17
#